data_AF-A0A8T3YB64-F1
#
_entry.id   AF-A0A8T3YB64-F1
#
_cell.length_a   1.000
_cell.length_b   1.000
_cell.length_c   1.000
_cell.angle_alpha   90.00
_cell.angle_beta   90.00
_cell.angle_gamma   90.00
#
_symmetry.space_group_name_H-M   'P 1'
#
loop_
_entity.id
_entity.type
_entity.pdbx_description
1 polymer ?
#
loop_
_entity_poly.entity_id
_entity_poly.type
_entity_poly.pdbx_seq_one_letter_code
_entity_poly.pdbx_strand_id
1 'polypeptide(L)'
;MSLIHKLDARENELIERFHRHPFFRGFGQQSDASLRDYLVQKWFLSTWFIPWYDKAISTIRDLGARDVLREIVFEEFGISEGQTPATASPTHREDLLADLAFIGIPQWYVLNAKPTKETIHARNRLEALVDTSRTEDSDLRTMVALRVAGEILVAEEYRHVVPELERRYGLTRGKSRFYAPHFYHDRKDRTAETEGQHTESFVEVINRMITDDHKLDIALESAQQAYDARISIFDQFTAGHRIARVARHVGVAAAVAAFAVTVGVAGRVLQPTEHEAYARFVASLPPTARAFYADADRRLLDQYEATGDQRYLANLGTLQGARDIWGAGP
;
A
#
# COMPACT_ATOMS: atom_id res chain seq x y z
N MET A 1 -25.98 -5.97 27.30
CA MET A 1 -25.24 -5.29 26.23
C MET A 1 -26.00 -5.54 24.93
N SER A 2 -26.34 -4.51 24.15
CA SER A 2 -27.02 -4.69 22.85
C SER A 2 -26.10 -5.44 21.88
N LEU A 3 -26.66 -6.02 20.81
CA LEU A 3 -25.86 -6.75 19.81
C LEU A 3 -24.85 -5.82 19.13
N ILE A 4 -25.25 -4.60 18.78
CA ILE A 4 -24.34 -3.61 18.20
C ILE A 4 -23.20 -3.23 19.15
N HIS A 5 -23.42 -3.16 20.47
CA HIS A 5 -22.33 -2.93 21.44
C HIS A 5 -21.34 -4.11 21.53
N LYS A 6 -21.76 -5.34 21.20
CA LYS A 6 -20.84 -6.48 21.10
C LYS A 6 -19.94 -6.35 19.86
N LEU A 7 -20.49 -5.92 18.73
CA LEU A 7 -19.68 -5.59 17.53
C LEU A 7 -18.72 -4.42 17.82
N ASP A 8 -19.21 -3.37 18.49
CA ASP A 8 -18.40 -2.21 18.88
C ASP A 8 -17.19 -2.60 19.72
N ALA A 9 -17.41 -3.43 20.76
CA ALA A 9 -16.35 -3.95 21.61
C ALA A 9 -15.33 -4.77 20.81
N ARG A 10 -15.80 -5.55 19.82
CA ARG A 10 -14.91 -6.31 18.94
C ARG A 10 -14.07 -5.39 18.06
N GLU A 11 -14.65 -4.35 17.47
CA GLU A 11 -13.91 -3.35 16.69
C GLU A 11 -12.82 -2.69 17.54
N ASN A 12 -13.13 -2.34 18.80
CA ASN A 12 -12.15 -1.73 19.71
C ASN A 12 -10.97 -2.69 19.99
N GLU A 13 -11.24 -3.98 20.20
CA GLU A 13 -10.18 -4.99 20.32
C GLU A 13 -9.32 -5.09 19.05
N LEU A 14 -9.94 -5.03 17.87
CA LEU A 14 -9.23 -5.04 16.58
C LEU A 14 -8.35 -3.79 16.42
N ILE A 15 -8.82 -2.61 16.83
CA ILE A 15 -8.03 -1.37 16.86
C ILE A 15 -6.83 -1.51 17.80
N GLU A 16 -7.02 -2.03 19.01
CA GLU A 16 -5.91 -2.29 19.94
C GLU A 16 -4.88 -3.27 19.35
N ARG A 17 -5.33 -4.30 18.62
CA ARG A 17 -4.44 -5.23 17.91
C ARG A 17 -3.72 -4.52 16.75
N PHE A 18 -4.41 -3.66 16.01
CA PHE A 18 -3.84 -2.86 14.93
C PHE A 18 -2.67 -2.02 15.43
N HIS A 19 -2.84 -1.28 16.52
CA HIS A 19 -1.77 -0.47 17.11
C HIS A 19 -0.60 -1.28 17.66
N ARG A 20 -0.85 -2.53 18.08
CA ARG A 20 0.21 -3.44 18.54
C ARG A 20 1.02 -4.07 17.41
N HIS A 21 0.59 -3.93 16.16
CA HIS A 21 1.32 -4.46 15.01
C HIS A 21 2.75 -3.87 14.94
N PRO A 22 3.79 -4.68 14.62
CA PRO A 22 5.18 -4.23 14.69
C PRO A 22 5.49 -2.99 13.84
N PHE A 23 4.81 -2.82 12.71
CA PHE A 23 4.93 -1.62 11.87
C PHE A 23 4.53 -0.35 12.63
N PHE A 24 3.37 -0.36 13.31
CA PHE A 24 2.84 0.81 14.02
C PHE A 24 3.58 1.07 15.33
N ARG A 25 3.95 0.03 16.09
CA ARG A 25 4.78 0.17 17.30
C ARG A 25 6.12 0.86 17.03
N GLY A 26 6.69 0.64 15.84
CA GLY A 26 7.95 1.25 15.41
C GLY A 26 7.78 2.38 14.39
N PHE A 27 6.58 2.94 14.23
CA PHE A 27 6.29 3.87 13.13
C PHE A 27 7.13 5.16 13.21
N GLY A 28 7.24 5.77 14.40
CA GLY A 28 8.07 6.95 14.60
C GLY A 28 9.57 6.74 14.36
N GLN A 29 10.04 5.49 14.34
CA GLN A 29 11.44 5.12 14.14
C GLN A 29 11.77 4.79 12.68
N GLN A 30 10.78 4.83 11.78
CA GLN A 30 11.01 4.59 10.35
C GLN A 30 11.97 5.64 9.78
N SER A 31 12.85 5.24 8.87
CA SER A 31 13.63 6.20 8.07
C SER A 31 12.72 6.94 7.08
N ASP A 32 13.13 8.11 6.61
CA ASP A 32 12.34 8.87 5.63
C ASP A 32 12.12 8.07 4.34
N ALA A 33 13.13 7.35 3.87
CA ALA A 33 12.99 6.44 2.72
C ALA A 33 11.91 5.38 2.98
N SER A 34 11.90 4.76 4.17
CA SER A 34 10.90 3.73 4.52
C SER A 34 9.49 4.30 4.62
N LEU A 35 9.36 5.51 5.19
CA LEU A 35 8.09 6.21 5.29
C LEU A 35 7.56 6.55 3.88
N ARG A 36 8.41 7.09 3.00
CA ARG A 36 8.06 7.40 1.61
C ARG A 36 7.62 6.15 0.84
N ASP A 37 8.37 5.05 0.95
CA ASP A 37 8.01 3.77 0.32
C ASP A 37 6.62 3.29 0.76
N TYR A 38 6.34 3.38 2.06
CA TYR A 38 5.02 3.05 2.60
C TYR A 38 3.91 3.96 2.03
N LEU A 39 4.12 5.29 2.03
CA LEU A 39 3.12 6.24 1.52
C LEU A 39 2.85 6.04 0.02
N VAL A 40 3.87 5.67 -0.77
CA VAL A 40 3.69 5.30 -2.18
C VAL A 40 2.93 3.98 -2.34
N GLN A 41 3.13 3.00 -1.46
CA GLN A 41 2.29 1.80 -1.49
C GLN A 41 0.84 2.10 -1.07
N LYS A 42 0.63 3.06 -0.16
CA LYS A 42 -0.70 3.53 0.25
C LYS A 42 -1.46 4.21 -0.89
N TRP A 43 -0.77 4.92 -1.79
CA TRP A 43 -1.36 5.47 -3.01
C TRP A 43 -2.14 4.40 -3.79
N PHE A 44 -1.58 3.20 -4.00
CA PHE A 44 -2.27 2.14 -4.72
C PHE A 44 -3.56 1.68 -4.05
N LEU A 45 -3.61 1.66 -2.71
CA LEU A 45 -4.83 1.32 -1.99
C LEU A 45 -5.90 2.41 -2.15
N SER A 46 -5.50 3.69 -2.11
CA SER A 46 -6.42 4.81 -2.38
C SER A 46 -6.95 4.78 -3.82
N THR A 47 -6.12 4.41 -4.81
CA THR A 47 -6.60 4.27 -6.20
C THR A 47 -7.62 3.15 -6.40
N TRP A 48 -7.75 2.24 -5.45
CA TRP A 48 -8.69 1.14 -5.51
C TRP A 48 -9.92 1.32 -4.60
N PHE A 49 -9.94 2.35 -3.75
CA PHE A 49 -11.07 2.63 -2.85
C PHE A 49 -12.41 2.77 -3.60
N ILE A 50 -12.50 3.67 -4.57
CA ILE A 50 -13.70 3.84 -5.39
C ILE A 50 -14.12 2.54 -6.10
N PRO A 51 -13.25 1.84 -6.87
CA PRO A 51 -13.62 0.55 -7.47
C PRO A 51 -14.14 -0.49 -6.48
N TRP A 52 -13.60 -0.52 -5.25
CA TRP A 52 -14.04 -1.44 -4.21
C TRP A 52 -15.46 -1.15 -3.75
N TYR A 53 -15.78 0.13 -3.47
CA TYR A 53 -17.10 0.56 -3.06
C TYR A 53 -18.11 0.46 -4.21
N ASP A 54 -17.72 0.76 -5.45
CA ASP A 54 -18.58 0.62 -6.63
C ASP A 54 -18.98 -0.84 -6.89
N LYS A 55 -18.05 -1.78 -6.68
CA LYS A 55 -18.35 -3.23 -6.69
C LYS A 55 -19.35 -3.58 -5.59
N ALA A 56 -19.19 -3.05 -4.38
CA ALA A 56 -20.13 -3.27 -3.28
C ALA A 56 -21.54 -2.70 -3.60
N ILE A 57 -21.63 -1.46 -4.11
CA ILE A 57 -22.88 -0.83 -4.56
C ILE A 57 -23.62 -1.71 -5.57
N SER A 58 -22.88 -2.36 -6.47
CA SER A 58 -23.44 -3.24 -7.51
C SER A 58 -23.98 -4.57 -6.97
N THR A 59 -23.62 -4.96 -5.75
CA THR A 59 -23.99 -6.26 -5.15
C THR A 59 -24.95 -6.14 -3.97
N ILE A 60 -24.96 -5.01 -3.25
CA ILE A 60 -25.86 -4.75 -2.13
C ILE A 60 -27.32 -4.66 -2.57
N ARG A 61 -28.20 -5.28 -1.79
CA ARG A 61 -29.66 -5.30 -2.00
C ARG A 61 -30.39 -4.31 -1.11
N ASP A 62 -29.91 -4.07 0.10
CA ASP A 62 -30.45 -3.07 1.03
C ASP A 62 -30.26 -1.65 0.47
N LEU A 63 -31.38 -0.95 0.27
CA LEU A 63 -31.38 0.37 -0.36
C LEU A 63 -30.66 1.41 0.50
N GLY A 64 -30.85 1.36 1.83
CA GLY A 64 -30.21 2.30 2.74
C GLY A 64 -28.70 2.12 2.78
N ALA A 65 -28.24 0.88 2.82
CA ALA A 65 -26.82 0.54 2.71
C ALA A 65 -26.22 1.07 1.40
N ARG A 66 -26.93 0.86 0.28
CA ARG A 66 -26.47 1.31 -1.04
C ARG A 66 -26.38 2.83 -1.15
N ASP A 67 -27.31 3.56 -0.54
CA ASP A 67 -27.30 5.02 -0.57
C ASP A 67 -26.15 5.59 0.27
N VAL A 68 -25.86 5.00 1.44
CA VAL A 68 -24.66 5.31 2.22
C VAL A 68 -23.39 5.12 1.40
N LEU A 69 -23.24 3.99 0.70
CA LEU A 69 -22.05 3.74 -0.10
C LEU A 69 -21.92 4.72 -1.28
N ARG A 70 -23.02 5.17 -1.88
CA ARG A 70 -23.01 6.16 -2.97
C ARG A 70 -22.55 7.53 -2.49
N GLU A 71 -23.02 7.96 -1.32
CA GLU A 71 -22.59 9.21 -0.69
C GLU A 71 -21.08 9.21 -0.50
N ILE A 72 -20.53 8.13 0.07
CA ILE A 72 -19.08 7.95 0.24
C ILE A 72 -18.34 8.04 -1.11
N VAL A 73 -18.83 7.34 -2.14
CA VAL A 73 -18.20 7.40 -3.48
C VAL A 73 -18.26 8.81 -4.08
N PHE A 74 -19.34 9.56 -3.88
CA PHE A 74 -19.43 10.94 -4.38
C PHE A 74 -18.46 11.87 -3.67
N GLU A 75 -18.30 11.73 -2.36
CA GLU A 75 -17.30 12.48 -1.61
C GLU A 75 -15.88 12.19 -2.08
N GLU A 76 -15.56 10.94 -2.39
CA GLU A 76 -14.26 10.57 -2.98
C GLU A 76 -13.99 11.26 -4.34
N PHE A 77 -15.06 11.60 -5.07
CA PHE A 77 -15.01 12.40 -6.31
C PHE A 77 -15.06 13.93 -6.06
N GLY A 78 -15.01 14.37 -4.81
CA GLY A 78 -15.11 15.79 -4.43
C GLY A 78 -16.50 16.39 -4.63
N ILE A 79 -17.54 15.55 -4.67
CA ILE A 79 -18.94 15.97 -4.85
C ILE A 79 -19.68 15.86 -3.52
N SER A 80 -19.99 17.00 -2.92
CA SER A 80 -20.85 17.09 -1.73
C SER A 80 -22.28 17.51 -2.09
N GLU A 81 -23.19 17.53 -1.10
CA GLU A 81 -24.59 17.92 -1.29
C GLU A 81 -24.72 19.27 -2.00
N GLY A 82 -25.54 19.32 -3.05
CA GLY A 82 -25.76 20.53 -3.86
C GLY A 82 -24.66 20.84 -4.89
N GLN A 83 -23.59 20.05 -4.96
CA GLN A 83 -22.56 20.20 -5.98
C GLN A 83 -22.84 19.34 -7.22
N THR A 84 -22.31 19.79 -8.35
CA THR A 84 -22.27 19.06 -9.62
C THR A 84 -20.82 18.72 -9.97
N PRO A 85 -20.55 17.82 -10.94
CA PRO A 85 -19.19 17.61 -11.42
C PRO A 85 -18.47 18.88 -11.89
N ALA A 86 -19.22 19.90 -12.34
CA ALA A 86 -18.66 21.18 -12.77
C ALA A 86 -18.24 22.10 -11.59
N THR A 87 -18.74 21.82 -10.39
CA THR A 87 -18.48 22.60 -9.17
C THR A 87 -17.83 21.75 -8.08
N ALA A 88 -17.33 20.57 -8.45
CA ALA A 88 -16.73 19.62 -7.52
C ALA A 88 -15.42 20.18 -6.98
N SER A 89 -15.15 19.87 -5.71
CA SER A 89 -13.84 20.04 -5.09
C SER A 89 -12.84 19.07 -5.73
N PRO A 90 -11.52 19.26 -5.48
CA PRO A 90 -10.54 18.24 -5.81
C PRO A 90 -10.95 16.88 -5.25
N THR A 91 -10.66 15.82 -5.99
CA THR A 91 -10.88 14.44 -5.54
C THR A 91 -9.91 14.11 -4.40
N HIS A 92 -10.28 13.13 -3.57
CA HIS A 92 -9.39 12.64 -2.50
C HIS A 92 -8.04 12.14 -3.03
N ARG A 93 -7.99 11.66 -4.28
CA ARG A 93 -6.72 11.28 -4.93
C ARG A 93 -5.85 12.49 -5.28
N GLU A 94 -6.46 13.57 -5.75
CA GLU A 94 -5.74 14.82 -6.01
C GLU A 94 -5.23 15.44 -4.71
N ASP A 95 -6.02 15.39 -3.64
CA ASP A 95 -5.60 15.83 -2.30
C ASP A 95 -4.46 14.97 -1.75
N LEU A 96 -4.52 13.65 -1.94
CA LEU A 96 -3.42 12.75 -1.56
C LEU A 96 -2.13 13.08 -2.33
N LEU A 97 -2.21 13.31 -3.65
CA LEU A 97 -1.04 13.72 -4.43
C LEU A 97 -0.50 15.08 -3.98
N ALA A 98 -1.37 16.01 -3.58
CA ALA A 98 -0.95 17.30 -3.05
C ALA A 98 -0.17 17.15 -1.72
N ASP A 99 -0.65 16.31 -0.81
CA ASP A 99 0.06 16.02 0.45
C ASP A 99 1.39 15.29 0.21
N LEU A 100 1.43 14.33 -0.72
CA LEU A 100 2.67 13.62 -1.10
C LEU A 100 3.69 14.58 -1.74
N ALA A 101 3.24 15.49 -2.60
CA ALA A 101 4.09 16.52 -3.19
C ALA A 101 4.65 17.48 -2.13
N PHE A 102 3.84 17.87 -1.15
CA PHE A 102 4.25 18.75 -0.06
C PHE A 102 5.43 18.18 0.74
N ILE A 103 5.44 16.86 0.97
CA ILE A 103 6.52 16.18 1.71
C ILE A 103 7.72 15.77 0.82
N GLY A 104 7.75 16.27 -0.42
CA GLY A 104 8.85 16.09 -1.35
C GLY A 104 8.83 14.78 -2.14
N ILE A 105 7.69 14.10 -2.24
CA ILE A 105 7.50 12.96 -3.15
C ILE A 105 6.84 13.49 -4.43
N PRO A 106 7.58 13.63 -5.54
CA PRO A 106 7.02 14.24 -6.74
C PRO A 106 5.95 13.34 -7.38
N GLN A 107 4.92 13.97 -7.94
CA GLN A 107 3.77 13.25 -8.53
C GLN A 107 4.20 12.20 -9.57
N TRP A 108 5.17 12.51 -10.43
CA TRP A 108 5.65 11.55 -11.43
C TRP A 108 6.22 10.28 -10.80
N TYR A 109 6.85 10.37 -9.62
CA TYR A 109 7.39 9.20 -8.92
C TYR A 109 6.26 8.29 -8.43
N VAL A 110 5.22 8.89 -7.85
CA VAL A 110 4.03 8.17 -7.38
C VAL A 110 3.29 7.49 -8.53
N LEU A 111 3.09 8.19 -9.65
CA LEU A 111 2.35 7.68 -10.80
C LEU A 111 3.10 6.59 -11.58
N ASN A 112 4.44 6.60 -11.56
CA ASN A 112 5.26 5.57 -12.21
C ASN A 112 5.68 4.42 -11.28
N ALA A 113 5.39 4.53 -9.98
CA ALA A 113 5.66 3.46 -9.04
C ALA A 113 4.86 2.19 -9.40
N LYS A 114 5.29 1.05 -8.84
CA LYS A 114 4.57 -0.22 -8.98
C LYS A 114 4.09 -0.70 -7.60
N PRO A 115 2.88 -1.27 -7.52
CA PRO A 115 2.45 -1.93 -6.29
C PRO A 115 3.32 -3.17 -6.05
N THR A 116 3.67 -3.42 -4.80
CA THR A 116 4.32 -4.68 -4.42
C THR A 116 3.35 -5.85 -4.56
N LYS A 117 3.91 -7.08 -4.54
CA LYS A 117 3.09 -8.30 -4.54
C LYS A 117 2.19 -8.35 -3.31
N GLU A 118 2.70 -7.90 -2.17
CA GLU A 118 1.96 -7.82 -0.91
C GLU A 118 0.81 -6.82 -1.00
N THR A 119 1.02 -5.64 -1.61
CA THR A 119 -0.04 -4.64 -1.86
C THR A 119 -1.13 -5.20 -2.78
N ILE A 120 -0.74 -5.87 -3.88
CA ILE A 120 -1.70 -6.53 -4.79
C ILE A 120 -2.49 -7.62 -4.07
N HIS A 121 -1.80 -8.45 -3.28
CA HIS A 121 -2.43 -9.55 -2.56
C HIS A 121 -3.47 -9.03 -1.55
N ALA A 122 -3.11 -8.02 -0.76
CA ALA A 122 -4.04 -7.41 0.18
C ALA A 122 -5.24 -6.76 -0.51
N ARG A 123 -5.02 -6.05 -1.62
CA ARG A 123 -6.10 -5.51 -2.46
C ARG A 123 -7.07 -6.61 -2.87
N ASN A 124 -6.56 -7.72 -3.42
CA ASN A 124 -7.40 -8.83 -3.85
C ASN A 124 -8.18 -9.47 -2.68
N ARG A 125 -7.56 -9.54 -1.48
CA ARG A 125 -8.25 -10.03 -0.27
C ARG A 125 -9.38 -9.10 0.15
N LEU A 126 -9.16 -7.79 0.14
CA LEU A 126 -10.20 -6.81 0.43
C LEU A 126 -11.33 -6.90 -0.61
N GLU A 127 -10.99 -7.09 -1.89
CA GLU A 127 -11.98 -7.21 -2.97
C GLU A 127 -12.89 -8.42 -2.78
N ALA A 128 -12.32 -9.55 -2.33
CA ALA A 128 -13.08 -10.77 -2.09
C ALA A 128 -14.13 -10.61 -0.98
N LEU A 129 -13.96 -9.67 -0.04
CA LEU A 129 -14.90 -9.44 1.06
C LEU A 129 -16.24 -8.86 0.59
N VAL A 130 -16.26 -8.21 -0.58
CA VAL A 130 -17.49 -7.62 -1.16
C VAL A 130 -18.00 -8.41 -2.36
N ASP A 131 -17.36 -9.54 -2.68
CA ASP A 131 -17.77 -10.45 -3.75
C ASP A 131 -18.74 -11.52 -3.23
N THR A 132 -19.77 -11.08 -2.51
CA THR A 132 -20.66 -11.97 -1.73
C THR A 132 -22.03 -12.14 -2.36
N SER A 133 -22.20 -11.79 -3.64
CA SER A 133 -23.49 -11.74 -4.36
C SER A 133 -24.37 -13.01 -4.29
N ARG A 134 -23.87 -14.10 -3.72
CA ARG A 134 -24.47 -15.44 -3.65
C ARG A 134 -24.66 -16.01 -2.24
N THR A 135 -24.36 -15.28 -1.17
CA THR A 135 -24.53 -15.79 0.20
C THR A 135 -25.69 -15.11 0.92
N GLU A 136 -26.28 -15.82 1.87
CA GLU A 136 -27.12 -15.18 2.89
C GLU A 136 -26.26 -14.13 3.63
N ASP A 137 -26.87 -13.00 4.02
CA ASP A 137 -26.19 -11.91 4.72
C ASP A 137 -25.04 -11.22 3.98
N SER A 138 -25.02 -11.31 2.65
CA SER A 138 -24.04 -10.61 1.79
C SER A 138 -23.90 -9.13 2.15
N ASP A 139 -25.03 -8.46 2.39
CA ASP A 139 -25.08 -7.03 2.65
C ASP A 139 -24.46 -6.70 4.01
N LEU A 140 -24.80 -7.44 5.06
CA LEU A 140 -24.22 -7.28 6.39
C LEU A 140 -22.70 -7.51 6.35
N ARG A 141 -22.26 -8.60 5.70
CA ARG A 141 -20.84 -8.93 5.56
C ARG A 141 -20.07 -7.81 4.85
N THR A 142 -20.64 -7.31 3.75
CA THR A 142 -20.08 -6.23 2.93
C THR A 142 -20.00 -4.94 3.73
N MET A 143 -21.08 -4.52 4.39
CA MET A 143 -21.12 -3.28 5.16
C MET A 143 -20.14 -3.30 6.34
N VAL A 144 -20.04 -4.42 7.07
CA VAL A 144 -19.07 -4.56 8.15
C VAL A 144 -17.64 -4.56 7.62
N ALA A 145 -17.38 -5.22 6.49
CA ALA A 145 -16.04 -5.25 5.90
C ALA A 145 -15.56 -3.87 5.43
N LEU A 146 -16.41 -3.11 4.74
CA LEU A 146 -16.14 -1.74 4.30
C LEU A 146 -15.91 -0.82 5.50
N ARG A 147 -16.82 -0.85 6.49
CA ARG A 147 -16.68 -0.08 7.73
C ARG A 147 -15.33 -0.31 8.40
N VAL A 148 -14.95 -1.58 8.61
CA VAL A 148 -13.73 -1.89 9.36
C VAL A 148 -12.48 -1.56 8.55
N ALA A 149 -12.36 -2.06 7.31
CA ALA A 149 -11.12 -1.93 6.55
C ALA A 149 -11.01 -0.65 5.69
N GLY A 150 -12.14 -0.04 5.34
CA GLY A 150 -12.26 1.18 4.56
C GLY A 150 -12.31 2.45 5.41
N GLU A 151 -12.98 2.43 6.56
CA GLU A 151 -13.15 3.62 7.41
C GLU A 151 -12.31 3.56 8.69
N ILE A 152 -12.65 2.65 9.61
CA ILE A 152 -12.08 2.61 10.96
C ILE A 152 -10.55 2.46 10.91
N LEU A 153 -10.06 1.43 10.21
CA LEU A 153 -8.63 1.17 10.16
C LEU A 153 -7.86 2.19 9.30
N VAL A 154 -8.53 2.96 8.43
CA VAL A 154 -7.91 4.09 7.73
C VAL A 154 -7.66 5.25 8.69
N ALA A 155 -8.64 5.60 9.52
CA ALA A 155 -8.48 6.61 10.55
C ALA A 155 -7.35 6.24 11.53
N GLU A 156 -7.37 5.00 12.01
CA GLU A 156 -6.38 4.51 12.97
C GLU A 156 -4.98 4.35 12.37
N GLU A 157 -4.87 4.12 11.06
CA GLU A 157 -3.61 4.22 10.33
C GLU A 157 -3.08 5.66 10.37
N TYR A 158 -3.93 6.63 10.03
CA TYR A 158 -3.51 8.04 9.96
C TYR A 158 -3.24 8.67 11.31
N ARG A 159 -3.75 8.10 12.41
CA ARG A 159 -3.32 8.42 13.78
C ARG A 159 -1.81 8.32 13.98
N HIS A 160 -1.14 7.40 13.29
CA HIS A 160 0.32 7.26 13.32
C HIS A 160 1.01 8.13 12.27
N VAL A 161 0.38 8.28 11.09
CA VAL A 161 0.96 9.01 9.95
C VAL A 161 1.02 10.52 10.20
N VAL A 162 -0.10 11.13 10.59
CA VAL A 162 -0.25 12.58 10.67
C VAL A 162 0.80 13.23 11.60
N PRO A 163 1.03 12.74 12.83
CA PRO A 163 2.05 13.33 13.70
C PRO A 163 3.46 13.27 13.09
N GLU A 164 3.78 12.21 12.35
CA GLU A 164 5.09 12.07 11.71
C GLU A 164 5.24 12.96 10.47
N LEU A 165 4.18 13.16 9.69
CA LEU A 165 4.21 14.10 8.57
C LEU A 165 4.38 15.55 9.06
N GLU A 166 3.70 15.91 10.14
CA GLU A 166 3.87 17.21 10.78
C GLU A 166 5.29 17.36 11.33
N ARG A 167 5.76 16.40 12.13
CA ARG A 167 7.08 16.45 12.79
C ARG A 167 8.25 16.51 11.80
N ARG A 168 8.18 15.77 10.70
CA ARG A 168 9.30 15.63 9.74
C ARG A 168 9.26 16.63 8.61
N TYR A 169 8.06 17.00 8.14
CA TYR A 169 7.89 17.77 6.91
C TYR A 169 7.09 19.06 7.12
N GLY A 170 6.55 19.31 8.31
CA GLY A 170 5.76 20.51 8.59
C GLY A 170 4.38 20.52 7.91
N LEU A 171 3.88 19.35 7.51
CA LEU A 171 2.52 19.16 6.99
C LEU A 171 1.53 19.15 8.17
N THR A 172 1.22 20.33 8.68
CA THR A 172 0.31 20.51 9.81
C THR A 172 -1.13 20.20 9.43
N ARG A 173 -2.02 20.04 10.43
CA ARG A 173 -3.47 19.83 10.23
C ARG A 173 -4.09 20.83 9.24
N GLY A 174 -3.72 22.12 9.32
CA GLY A 174 -4.26 23.16 8.44
C GLY A 174 -3.67 23.19 7.03
N LYS A 175 -2.66 22.37 6.76
CA LYS A 175 -2.00 22.27 5.44
C LYS A 175 -2.30 20.96 4.73
N SER A 176 -2.51 19.88 5.48
CA SER A 176 -2.86 18.57 4.93
C SER A 176 -4.27 18.64 4.32
N ARG A 177 -4.36 18.22 3.06
CA ARG A 177 -5.61 18.13 2.29
C ARG A 177 -6.22 16.74 2.37
N PHE A 178 -5.42 15.71 2.66
CA PHE A 178 -5.87 14.33 2.67
C PHE A 178 -5.68 13.66 4.04
N TYR A 179 -4.44 13.53 4.52
CA TYR A 179 -4.16 12.70 5.71
C TYR A 179 -4.83 13.21 6.99
N ALA A 180 -4.72 14.51 7.28
CA ALA A 180 -5.28 15.06 8.50
C ALA A 180 -6.82 15.08 8.47
N PRO A 181 -7.50 15.51 7.39
CA PRO A 181 -8.94 15.38 7.28
C PRO A 181 -9.42 13.96 7.61
N HIS A 182 -8.93 12.93 6.92
CA HIS A 182 -9.38 11.56 7.15
C HIS A 182 -9.08 11.04 8.58
N PHE A 183 -7.94 11.43 9.16
CA PHE A 183 -7.68 11.09 10.57
C PHE A 183 -8.72 11.71 11.51
N TYR A 184 -9.01 13.00 11.36
CA TYR A 184 -9.91 13.69 12.27
C TYR A 184 -11.38 13.40 11.98
N HIS A 185 -11.75 13.15 10.71
CA HIS A 185 -13.11 12.90 10.25
C HIS A 185 -13.59 11.50 10.62
N ASP A 186 -12.76 10.48 10.40
CA ASP A 186 -13.23 9.08 10.38
C ASP A 186 -13.00 8.33 11.69
N ARG A 187 -12.27 8.95 12.64
CA ARG A 187 -11.95 8.32 13.93
C ARG A 187 -13.21 8.07 14.76
N LYS A 188 -13.22 6.91 15.42
CA LYS A 188 -14.36 6.43 16.22
C LYS A 188 -14.53 7.16 17.56
N ASP A 189 -13.46 7.76 18.09
CA ASP A 189 -13.42 8.35 19.44
C ASP A 189 -13.86 9.83 19.52
N ARG A 190 -14.70 10.30 18.59
CA ARG A 190 -15.16 11.69 18.56
C ARG A 190 -16.32 11.95 19.52
N THR A 191 -16.37 13.18 20.03
CA THR A 191 -17.56 13.78 20.61
C THR A 191 -18.42 14.40 19.49
N ALA A 192 -19.74 14.37 19.64
CA ALA A 192 -20.77 14.73 18.65
C ALA A 192 -20.69 16.16 18.04
N GLU A 193 -19.71 16.97 18.43
CA GLU A 193 -19.58 18.38 18.03
C GLU A 193 -18.76 18.58 16.75
N THR A 194 -18.27 17.52 16.12
CA THR A 194 -17.40 17.66 14.96
C THR A 194 -17.74 16.62 13.89
N GLU A 195 -18.13 17.12 12.70
CA GLU A 195 -18.63 16.39 11.52
C GLU A 195 -17.76 15.18 11.14
N GLY A 196 -18.29 13.97 11.34
CA GLY A 196 -17.73 12.71 10.84
C GLY A 196 -18.87 11.83 10.32
N GLN A 197 -19.10 11.86 9.00
CA GLN A 197 -20.33 11.32 8.39
C GLN A 197 -20.28 9.81 8.14
N HIS A 198 -19.12 9.23 7.82
CA HIS A 198 -19.07 7.86 7.26
C HIS A 198 -19.16 6.77 8.31
N THR A 199 -18.29 6.79 9.32
CA THR A 199 -18.36 5.77 10.38
C THR A 199 -19.73 5.78 11.06
N GLU A 200 -20.39 6.91 11.25
CA GLU A 200 -21.73 6.94 11.84
C GLU A 200 -22.81 6.40 10.89
N SER A 201 -22.76 6.72 9.59
CA SER A 201 -23.72 6.24 8.60
C SER A 201 -23.72 4.71 8.43
N PHE A 202 -22.55 4.07 8.59
CA PHE A 202 -22.46 2.61 8.66
C PHE A 202 -23.15 2.02 9.91
N VAL A 203 -23.05 2.67 11.08
CA VAL A 203 -23.60 2.13 12.35
C VAL A 203 -25.11 1.95 12.25
N GLU A 204 -25.81 2.95 11.74
CA GLU A 204 -27.27 2.91 11.65
C GLU A 204 -27.74 1.72 10.81
N VAL A 205 -27.15 1.55 9.62
CA VAL A 205 -27.49 0.47 8.70
C VAL A 205 -27.17 -0.89 9.31
N ILE A 206 -25.96 -1.07 9.85
CA ILE A 206 -25.51 -2.34 10.44
C ILE A 206 -26.35 -2.70 11.67
N ASN A 207 -26.71 -1.73 12.51
CA ASN A 207 -27.54 -1.96 13.69
C ASN A 207 -28.93 -2.50 13.32
N ARG A 208 -29.51 -2.07 12.18
CA ARG A 208 -30.78 -2.62 11.67
C ARG A 208 -30.64 -4.03 11.10
N MET A 209 -29.46 -4.37 10.57
CA MET A 209 -29.18 -5.69 9.98
C MET A 209 -28.88 -6.77 11.04
N ILE A 210 -28.36 -6.39 12.21
CA ILE A 210 -28.06 -7.33 13.30
C ILE A 210 -29.30 -7.56 14.17
N THR A 211 -30.15 -8.49 13.73
CA THR A 211 -31.45 -8.79 14.38
C THR A 211 -31.38 -9.81 15.50
N ASP A 212 -30.33 -10.63 15.52
CA ASP A 212 -30.17 -11.78 16.42
C ASP A 212 -28.68 -12.14 16.59
N ASP A 213 -28.38 -13.11 17.47
CA ASP A 213 -27.01 -13.54 17.73
C ASP A 213 -26.36 -14.19 16.49
N HIS A 214 -27.12 -14.76 15.55
CA HIS A 214 -26.55 -15.33 14.32
C HIS A 214 -26.01 -14.24 13.39
N LYS A 215 -26.79 -13.16 13.16
CA LYS A 215 -26.30 -11.99 12.41
C LYS A 215 -25.11 -11.35 13.10
N LEU A 216 -25.10 -11.32 14.44
CA LEU A 216 -23.96 -10.82 15.18
C LEU A 216 -22.70 -11.65 14.92
N ASP A 217 -22.78 -12.98 14.96
CA ASP A 217 -21.63 -13.85 14.69
C ASP A 217 -21.07 -13.61 13.28
N ILE A 218 -21.94 -13.41 12.29
CA ILE A 218 -21.57 -13.04 10.92
C ILE A 218 -20.84 -11.70 10.89
N ALA A 219 -21.34 -10.69 11.60
CA ALA A 219 -20.70 -9.38 11.68
C ALA A 219 -19.32 -9.48 12.35
N LEU A 220 -19.19 -10.22 13.45
CA LEU A 220 -17.92 -10.41 14.15
C LEU A 220 -16.88 -11.13 13.26
N GLU A 221 -17.32 -12.13 12.50
CA GLU A 221 -16.48 -12.83 11.53
C GLU A 221 -16.01 -11.89 10.41
N SER A 222 -16.93 -11.14 9.81
CA SER A 222 -16.62 -10.18 8.74
C SER A 222 -15.67 -9.08 9.21
N ALA A 223 -15.84 -8.57 10.42
CA ALA A 223 -14.93 -7.60 11.02
C ALA A 223 -13.51 -8.18 11.16
N GLN A 224 -13.39 -9.43 11.61
CA GLN A 224 -12.09 -10.10 11.71
C GLN A 224 -11.45 -10.32 10.33
N GLN A 225 -12.20 -10.78 9.33
CA GLN A 225 -11.69 -10.99 7.98
C GLN A 225 -11.21 -9.68 7.34
N ALA A 226 -11.95 -8.60 7.53
CA ALA A 226 -11.59 -7.26 7.07
C ALA A 226 -10.31 -6.75 7.74
N TYR A 227 -10.19 -6.93 9.05
CA TYR A 227 -8.96 -6.64 9.78
C TYR A 227 -7.77 -7.45 9.23
N ASP A 228 -7.92 -8.76 9.04
CA ASP A 228 -6.82 -9.62 8.58
C ASP A 228 -6.39 -9.32 7.13
N ALA A 229 -7.34 -8.93 6.28
CA ALA A 229 -7.04 -8.46 4.93
C ALA A 229 -6.25 -7.14 4.97
N ARG A 230 -6.72 -6.17 5.78
CA ARG A 230 -6.09 -4.85 5.88
C ARG A 230 -4.70 -4.91 6.52
N ILE A 231 -4.55 -5.66 7.61
CA ILE A 231 -3.29 -5.69 8.35
C ILE A 231 -2.14 -6.30 7.52
N SER A 232 -2.46 -7.24 6.61
CA SER A 232 -1.47 -7.92 5.77
C SER A 232 -0.66 -7.00 4.86
N ILE A 233 -1.16 -5.78 4.60
CA ILE A 233 -0.42 -4.75 3.87
C ILE A 233 0.85 -4.37 4.63
N PHE A 234 0.74 -4.23 5.95
CA PHE A 234 1.79 -3.65 6.78
C PHE A 234 2.92 -4.64 7.11
N ASP A 235 2.66 -5.94 6.96
CA ASP A 235 3.66 -7.00 7.14
C ASP A 235 4.90 -6.74 6.27
N GLN A 236 4.70 -6.24 5.05
CA GLN A 236 5.78 -5.96 4.09
C GLN A 236 6.76 -4.87 4.56
N PHE A 237 6.37 -4.04 5.54
CA PHE A 237 7.19 -2.96 6.07
C PHE A 237 7.91 -3.32 7.37
N THR A 238 7.68 -4.51 7.91
CA THR A 238 8.36 -4.98 9.12
C THR A 238 9.81 -5.38 8.84
N ALA A 239 10.69 -5.25 9.82
CA ALA A 239 12.13 -5.52 9.67
C ALA A 239 12.42 -6.94 9.15
N GLY A 240 11.65 -7.94 9.58
CA GLY A 240 11.78 -9.33 9.12
C GLY A 240 11.53 -9.52 7.62
N HIS A 241 10.56 -8.80 7.06
CA HIS A 241 10.27 -8.83 5.62
C HIS A 241 11.33 -8.10 4.79
N ARG A 242 11.94 -7.04 5.33
CA ARG A 242 13.04 -6.33 4.67
C ARG A 242 14.29 -7.19 4.56
N ILE A 243 14.65 -7.89 5.64
CA ILE A 243 15.77 -8.83 5.64
C ILE A 243 15.50 -9.97 4.64
N ALA A 244 14.28 -10.51 4.60
CA ALA A 244 13.91 -11.53 3.63
C ALA A 244 13.86 -11.02 2.18
N ARG A 245 13.56 -9.73 1.94
CA ARG A 245 13.59 -9.11 0.61
C ARG A 245 15.02 -8.88 0.14
N VAL A 246 15.87 -8.34 1.01
CA VAL A 246 17.31 -8.21 0.75
C VAL A 246 17.95 -9.58 0.55
N ALA A 247 17.64 -10.56 1.40
CA ALA A 247 18.12 -11.93 1.26
C ALA A 247 17.57 -12.63 0.00
N ARG A 248 16.36 -12.30 -0.48
CA ARG A 248 15.87 -12.78 -1.78
C ARG A 248 16.58 -12.11 -2.94
N HIS A 249 16.93 -10.83 -2.87
CA HIS A 249 17.69 -10.16 -3.93
C HIS A 249 19.16 -10.59 -3.95
N VAL A 250 19.79 -10.71 -2.78
CA VAL A 250 21.13 -11.29 -2.62
C VAL A 250 21.12 -12.78 -2.96
N GLY A 251 20.06 -13.51 -2.60
CA GLY A 251 19.86 -14.92 -2.91
C GLY A 251 19.55 -15.17 -4.39
N VAL A 252 18.87 -14.26 -5.08
CA VAL A 252 18.73 -14.28 -6.55
C VAL A 252 20.06 -13.94 -7.20
N ALA A 253 20.82 -12.97 -6.70
CA ALA A 253 22.18 -12.71 -7.19
C ALA A 253 23.11 -13.91 -6.96
N ALA A 254 23.01 -14.58 -5.81
CA ALA A 254 23.75 -15.78 -5.47
C ALA A 254 23.24 -17.02 -6.22
N ALA A 255 21.95 -17.11 -6.56
CA ALA A 255 21.37 -18.17 -7.37
C ALA A 255 21.65 -17.96 -8.86
N VAL A 256 21.76 -16.72 -9.34
CA VAL A 256 22.29 -16.39 -10.67
C VAL A 256 23.78 -16.75 -10.72
N ALA A 257 24.54 -16.45 -9.66
CA ALA A 257 25.92 -16.89 -9.53
C ALA A 257 26.06 -18.42 -9.43
N ALA A 258 25.17 -19.11 -8.69
CA ALA A 258 25.19 -20.55 -8.54
C ALA A 258 24.64 -21.28 -9.78
N PHE A 259 23.68 -20.72 -10.49
CA PHE A 259 23.20 -21.21 -11.79
C PHE A 259 24.28 -21.03 -12.86
N ALA A 260 25.00 -19.91 -12.87
CA ALA A 260 26.20 -19.73 -13.68
C ALA A 260 27.30 -20.77 -13.33
N VAL A 261 27.48 -21.08 -12.05
CA VAL A 261 28.43 -22.13 -11.60
C VAL A 261 27.95 -23.54 -11.96
N THR A 262 26.65 -23.83 -11.88
CA THR A 262 26.10 -25.18 -12.13
C THR A 262 25.97 -25.48 -13.63
N VAL A 263 25.60 -24.49 -14.45
CA VAL A 263 25.73 -24.56 -15.91
C VAL A 263 27.21 -24.66 -16.31
N GLY A 264 28.11 -24.01 -15.57
CA GLY A 264 29.56 -24.12 -15.72
C GLY A 264 30.17 -25.49 -15.38
N VAL A 265 29.47 -26.37 -14.65
CA VAL A 265 29.97 -27.73 -14.33
C VAL A 265 29.44 -28.79 -15.31
N ALA A 266 28.31 -28.54 -15.99
CA ALA A 266 27.75 -29.49 -16.96
C ALA A 266 28.21 -29.26 -18.42
N GLY A 267 28.86 -28.15 -18.74
CA GLY A 267 29.31 -27.82 -20.10
C GLY A 267 30.83 -27.88 -20.27
N ARG A 268 31.41 -29.06 -20.48
CA ARG A 268 32.67 -29.12 -21.23
C ARG A 268 32.34 -28.84 -22.70
N VAL A 269 33.10 -27.89 -23.25
CA VAL A 269 32.97 -27.28 -24.58
C VAL A 269 31.89 -26.21 -24.63
N LEU A 270 32.24 -24.98 -24.24
CA LEU A 270 31.78 -23.71 -24.82
C LEU A 270 32.58 -22.58 -24.17
N GLN A 271 32.91 -21.54 -24.94
CA GLN A 271 33.64 -20.38 -24.43
C GLN A 271 32.83 -19.68 -23.32
N PRO A 272 33.49 -19.10 -22.30
CA PRO A 272 32.78 -18.41 -21.22
C PRO A 272 31.92 -17.29 -21.80
N THR A 273 30.69 -17.18 -21.29
CA THR A 273 29.81 -16.06 -21.63
C THR A 273 30.44 -14.75 -21.17
N GLU A 274 30.14 -13.63 -21.84
CA GLU A 274 30.75 -12.33 -21.52
C GLU A 274 30.55 -11.91 -20.06
N HIS A 275 29.41 -12.28 -19.46
CA HIS A 275 29.11 -12.02 -18.05
C HIS A 275 29.99 -12.82 -17.08
N GLU A 276 30.33 -14.08 -17.42
CA GLU A 276 31.23 -14.89 -16.60
C GLU A 276 32.68 -14.42 -16.68
N ALA A 277 33.10 -13.91 -17.84
CA ALA A 277 34.39 -13.27 -18.00
C ALA A 277 34.44 -11.96 -17.19
N TYR A 278 33.37 -11.16 -17.23
CA TYR A 278 33.27 -9.92 -16.47
C TYR A 278 33.26 -10.14 -14.96
N ALA A 279 32.46 -11.07 -14.45
CA ALA A 279 32.40 -11.35 -13.01
C ALA A 279 33.76 -11.82 -12.46
N ARG A 280 34.47 -12.68 -13.21
CA ARG A 280 35.82 -13.11 -12.85
C ARG A 280 36.83 -11.97 -12.90
N PHE A 281 36.74 -11.13 -13.93
CA PHE A 281 37.56 -9.93 -14.04
C PHE A 281 37.36 -9.01 -12.84
N VAL A 282 36.12 -8.62 -12.53
CA VAL A 282 35.80 -7.75 -11.39
C VAL A 282 36.27 -8.38 -10.07
N ALA A 283 36.05 -9.67 -9.85
CA ALA A 283 36.49 -10.36 -8.65
C ALA A 283 38.02 -10.37 -8.46
N SER A 284 38.78 -10.32 -9.56
CA SER A 284 40.26 -10.27 -9.52
C SER A 284 40.82 -8.89 -9.16
N LEU A 285 39.98 -7.84 -9.14
CA LEU A 285 40.42 -6.47 -8.94
C LEU A 285 40.55 -6.08 -7.45
N PRO A 286 41.44 -5.11 -7.13
CA PRO A 286 41.47 -4.49 -5.81
C PRO A 286 40.11 -3.91 -5.41
N PRO A 287 39.80 -3.79 -4.10
CA PRO A 287 38.51 -3.29 -3.62
C PRO A 287 38.06 -1.95 -4.24
N THR A 288 39.00 -1.02 -4.45
CA THR A 288 38.74 0.29 -5.06
C THR A 288 38.29 0.18 -6.52
N ALA A 289 38.90 -0.72 -7.29
CA ALA A 289 38.51 -0.99 -8.67
C ALA A 289 37.21 -1.80 -8.76
N ARG A 290 36.90 -2.66 -7.78
CA ARG A 290 35.58 -3.30 -7.68
C ARG A 290 34.46 -2.29 -7.45
N ALA A 291 34.69 -1.31 -6.57
CA ALA A 291 33.75 -0.24 -6.31
C ALA A 291 33.50 0.62 -7.57
N PHE A 292 34.53 0.81 -8.40
CA PHE A 292 34.40 1.43 -9.71
C PHE A 292 33.41 0.63 -10.58
N TYR A 293 33.66 -0.65 -10.86
CA TYR A 293 32.75 -1.50 -11.69
C TYR A 293 31.32 -1.64 -11.14
N ALA A 294 31.13 -1.62 -9.83
CA ALA A 294 29.80 -1.57 -9.22
C ALA A 294 29.07 -0.22 -9.43
N ASP A 295 29.80 0.87 -9.63
CA ASP A 295 29.24 2.19 -9.98
C ASP A 295 28.76 2.22 -11.44
N ALA A 296 29.43 1.52 -12.36
CA ALA A 296 28.94 1.37 -13.75
C ALA A 296 27.58 0.66 -13.79
N ASP A 297 27.44 -0.47 -13.10
CA ASP A 297 26.17 -1.21 -13.10
C ASP A 297 25.02 -0.38 -12.50
N ARG A 298 25.31 0.45 -11.49
CA ARG A 298 24.34 1.41 -10.95
C ARG A 298 23.94 2.47 -11.98
N ARG A 299 24.90 3.05 -12.69
CA ARG A 299 24.63 4.06 -13.72
C ARG A 299 23.90 3.48 -14.93
N LEU A 300 24.10 2.20 -15.27
CA LEU A 300 23.30 1.52 -16.30
C LEU A 300 21.85 1.38 -15.87
N LEU A 301 21.59 1.07 -14.60
CA LEU A 301 20.23 1.06 -14.05
C LEU A 301 19.61 2.45 -14.09
N ASP A 302 20.35 3.49 -13.69
CA ASP A 302 19.87 4.87 -13.76
C ASP A 302 19.52 5.29 -15.22
N GLN A 303 20.34 4.88 -16.21
CA GLN A 303 20.07 5.14 -17.63
C GLN A 303 18.85 4.37 -18.14
N TYR A 304 18.66 3.12 -17.72
CA TYR A 304 17.46 2.35 -18.02
C TYR A 304 16.21 3.02 -17.44
N GLU A 305 16.26 3.46 -16.18
CA GLU A 305 15.15 4.14 -15.53
C GLU A 305 14.80 5.47 -16.21
N ALA A 306 15.80 6.20 -16.71
CA ALA A 306 15.61 7.45 -17.42
C ALA A 306 15.06 7.29 -18.85
N THR A 307 15.41 6.21 -19.54
CA THR A 307 15.18 6.09 -21.00
C THR A 307 14.28 4.93 -21.42
N GLY A 308 14.13 3.90 -20.58
CA GLY A 308 13.44 2.65 -20.90
C GLY A 308 14.18 1.75 -21.88
N ASP A 309 15.41 2.08 -22.29
CA ASP A 309 16.16 1.31 -23.29
C ASP A 309 16.72 -0.01 -22.71
N GLN A 310 16.20 -1.13 -23.22
CA GLN A 310 16.56 -2.48 -22.78
C GLN A 310 18.03 -2.83 -22.98
N ARG A 311 18.77 -2.09 -23.84
CA ARG A 311 20.20 -2.29 -24.03
C ARG A 311 20.99 -2.09 -22.73
N TYR A 312 20.58 -1.16 -21.88
CA TYR A 312 21.26 -0.93 -20.60
C TYR A 312 21.09 -2.09 -19.63
N LEU A 313 19.93 -2.76 -19.62
CA LEU A 313 19.72 -3.98 -18.84
C LEU A 313 20.48 -5.17 -19.41
N ALA A 314 20.50 -5.30 -20.74
CA ALA A 314 21.22 -6.37 -21.43
C ALA A 314 22.74 -6.31 -21.18
N ASN A 315 23.28 -5.11 -20.94
CA ASN A 315 24.70 -4.89 -20.74
C ASN A 315 25.14 -4.87 -19.26
N LEU A 316 24.23 -5.08 -18.30
CA LEU A 316 24.57 -5.18 -16.88
C LEU A 316 25.56 -6.32 -16.63
N GLY A 317 26.61 -6.03 -15.87
CA GLY A 317 27.63 -7.04 -15.59
C GLY A 317 28.39 -7.49 -16.84
N THR A 318 28.64 -6.58 -17.79
CA THR A 318 29.49 -6.82 -18.97
C THR A 318 30.53 -5.71 -19.14
N LEU A 319 31.61 -6.01 -19.88
CA LEU A 319 32.57 -4.98 -20.28
C LEU A 319 31.94 -3.95 -21.23
N GLN A 320 30.95 -4.35 -22.04
CA GLN A 320 30.24 -3.43 -22.91
C GLN A 320 29.43 -2.42 -22.10
N GLY A 321 28.77 -2.85 -21.02
CA GLY A 321 28.05 -1.95 -20.12
C GLY A 321 28.96 -0.96 -19.42
N ALA A 322 30.13 -1.40 -18.95
CA ALA A 322 31.14 -0.49 -18.41
C ALA A 322 31.60 0.54 -19.46
N ARG A 323 31.74 0.13 -20.72
CA ARG A 323 32.08 1.03 -21.84
C ARG A 323 30.94 1.98 -22.21
N ASP A 324 29.69 1.55 -22.11
CA ASP A 324 28.54 2.39 -22.38
C ASP A 324 28.44 3.56 -21.38
N ILE A 325 28.92 3.36 -20.15
CA ILE A 325 28.93 4.39 -19.10
C ILE A 325 30.19 5.26 -19.12
N TRP A 326 31.36 4.67 -19.33
CA TRP A 326 32.65 5.39 -19.19
C TRP A 326 33.39 5.62 -20.50
N GLY A 327 32.87 5.13 -21.62
CA GLY A 327 33.54 5.16 -22.91
C GLY A 327 34.67 4.13 -22.99
N ALA A 328 35.68 4.41 -23.82
CA ALA A 328 36.75 3.46 -24.12
C ALA A 328 37.80 3.26 -22.99
N GLY A 329 37.54 3.68 -21.74
CA GLY A 329 38.50 3.47 -20.64
C GLY A 329 37.98 3.73 -19.22
N PRO A 330 38.82 3.46 -18.19
CA PRO A 330 40.28 3.30 -18.25
C PRO A 330 40.80 1.98 -18.83
#